data_AF-A0A416FE63-F1
#
_entry.id   AF-A0A416FE63-F1
#
_cell.length_a   1.000
_cell.length_b   1.000
_cell.length_c   1.000
_cell.angle_alpha   90.00
_cell.angle_beta   90.00
_cell.angle_gamma   90.00
#
_symmetry.space_group_name_H-M   'P 1'
#
loop_
_entity.id
_entity.type
_entity.pdbx_description
1 polymer ?
#
loop_
_entity_poly.entity_id
_entity_poly.type
_entity_poly.pdbx_seq_one_letter_code
_entity_poly.pdbx_strand_id
1 'polypeptide(L)'
;MQYLYKSYFNMLVNDFGYNAKDLWMYLDRIKTYEAIEDMSFLIQELYDYANMMHQLSDKYDKYPRHFLTTHKIACRNYNRMKKEFSEEIFKKRITKQYECTFGDYIFIYPKSTQDIKQEACMQNNCVASYIDRVINGECHILFLRKKDRPSDSLVTIEVRDNHIVQARRRFNDPVTPEDQVAIDAFNKKFQKERKIA
;
A
#
# COMPACT_ATOMS: atom_id res chain seq x y z
N MET A 1 4.07 -13.32 42.14
CA MET A 1 3.54 -12.74 40.88
C MET A 1 4.69 -12.69 39.90
N GLN A 2 4.76 -13.63 38.96
CA GLN A 2 5.84 -13.69 37.98
C GLN A 2 5.53 -12.64 36.91
N TYR A 3 6.27 -11.52 36.91
CA TYR A 3 6.20 -10.55 35.82
C TYR A 3 6.63 -11.27 34.55
N LEU A 4 5.68 -11.58 33.67
CA LEU A 4 5.96 -12.14 32.36
C LEU A 4 6.76 -11.07 31.61
N TYR A 5 8.08 -11.23 31.50
CA TYR A 5 8.93 -10.30 30.79
C TYR A 5 8.49 -10.30 29.31
N LYS A 6 7.75 -9.27 28.90
CA LYS A 6 7.33 -9.10 27.51
C LYS A 6 8.55 -8.71 26.68
N SER A 7 9.14 -9.70 26.01
CA SER A 7 10.16 -9.44 25.00
C SER A 7 9.46 -9.07 23.69
N TYR A 8 9.38 -7.78 23.38
CA TYR A 8 8.84 -7.28 22.10
C TYR A 8 9.57 -7.89 20.90
N PHE A 9 10.86 -8.19 21.03
CA PHE A 9 11.63 -8.91 20.01
C PHE A 9 11.05 -10.31 19.74
N ASN A 10 10.76 -11.07 20.80
CA ASN A 10 10.17 -12.41 20.64
C ASN A 10 8.76 -12.32 20.07
N MET A 11 7.97 -11.32 20.44
CA MET A 11 6.64 -11.09 19.87
C MET A 11 6.71 -10.78 18.37
N LEU A 12 7.66 -9.93 17.94
CA LEU A 12 7.92 -9.67 16.52
C LEU A 12 8.22 -10.96 15.74
N VAL A 13 9.05 -11.83 16.30
CA VAL A 13 9.39 -13.11 15.65
C VAL A 13 8.19 -14.07 15.64
N ASN A 14 7.56 -14.29 16.78
CA ASN A 14 6.55 -15.34 16.97
C ASN A 14 5.19 -14.96 16.39
N ASP A 15 4.77 -13.70 16.57
CA ASP A 15 3.40 -13.27 16.27
C ASP A 15 3.31 -12.56 14.92
N PHE A 16 4.39 -11.89 14.50
CA PHE A 16 4.43 -11.09 13.27
C PHE A 16 5.34 -11.68 12.18
N GLY A 17 5.94 -12.85 12.42
CA GLY A 17 6.71 -13.61 11.44
C GLY A 17 7.99 -12.91 10.97
N TYR A 18 8.65 -12.18 11.86
CA TYR A 18 10.00 -11.66 11.60
C TYR A 18 11.02 -12.80 11.70
N ASN A 19 12.06 -12.76 10.87
CA ASN A 19 13.21 -13.65 11.04
C ASN A 19 14.14 -13.05 12.10
N ALA A 20 14.51 -13.80 13.14
CA ALA A 20 15.30 -13.27 14.25
C ALA A 20 16.66 -12.67 13.81
N LYS A 21 17.36 -13.31 12.85
CA LYS A 21 18.64 -12.82 12.35
C LYS A 21 18.46 -11.53 11.56
N ASP A 22 17.51 -11.51 10.64
CA ASP A 22 17.26 -10.33 9.79
C ASP A 22 16.74 -9.16 10.63
N LEU A 23 15.89 -9.44 11.63
CA LEU A 23 15.40 -8.46 12.59
C LEU A 23 16.55 -7.84 13.38
N TRP A 24 17.48 -8.65 13.90
CA TRP A 24 18.65 -8.12 14.61
C TRP A 24 19.51 -7.22 13.71
N MET A 25 19.83 -7.67 12.50
CA MET A 25 20.61 -6.89 11.54
C MET A 25 19.89 -5.60 11.14
N TYR A 26 18.57 -5.65 11.00
CA TYR A 26 17.75 -4.49 10.71
C TYR A 26 17.75 -3.48 11.87
N LEU A 27 17.57 -3.93 13.11
CA LEU A 27 17.59 -3.07 14.28
C LEU A 27 18.94 -2.37 14.45
N ASP A 28 20.05 -3.11 14.29
CA ASP A 28 21.41 -2.55 14.33
C ASP A 28 21.64 -1.47 13.26
N ARG A 29 21.16 -1.74 12.04
CA ARG A 29 21.15 -0.77 10.94
C ARG A 29 20.36 0.49 11.32
N ILE A 30 19.10 0.36 11.71
CA ILE A 30 18.24 1.51 12.02
C ILE A 30 18.79 2.32 13.20
N LYS A 31 19.30 1.65 14.25
CA LYS A 31 19.97 2.28 15.38
C LYS A 31 21.05 3.25 14.90
N THR A 32 21.89 2.80 13.97
CA THR A 32 23.00 3.60 13.43
C THR A 32 22.52 4.70 12.49
N TYR A 33 21.71 4.38 11.48
CA TYR A 33 21.33 5.33 10.44
C TYR A 33 20.28 6.36 10.87
N GLU A 34 19.49 6.07 11.91
CA GLU A 34 18.51 7.01 12.47
C GLU A 34 18.94 7.55 13.84
N ALA A 35 20.19 7.31 14.25
CA ALA A 35 20.81 7.82 15.48
C ALA A 35 19.99 7.55 16.75
N ILE A 36 19.54 6.30 16.93
CA ILE A 36 18.73 5.89 18.07
C ILE A 36 19.62 5.26 19.15
N GLU A 37 19.66 5.83 20.34
CA GLU A 37 20.51 5.33 21.43
C GLU A 37 19.86 4.16 22.17
N ASP A 38 18.55 4.22 22.41
CA ASP A 38 17.81 3.22 23.17
C ASP A 38 17.25 2.10 22.26
N MET A 39 17.80 0.90 22.42
CA MET A 39 17.34 -0.30 21.72
C MET A 39 15.94 -0.74 22.16
N SER A 40 15.59 -0.55 23.43
CA SER A 40 14.29 -0.97 23.96
C SER A 40 13.18 -0.14 23.32
N PHE A 41 13.40 1.17 23.23
CA PHE A 41 12.52 2.09 22.50
C PHE A 41 12.36 1.67 21.03
N LEU A 42 13.46 1.42 20.31
CA LEU A 42 13.40 1.02 18.90
C LEU A 42 12.59 -0.27 18.68
N ILE A 43 12.81 -1.29 19.53
CA ILE A 43 12.08 -2.56 19.43
C ILE A 43 10.59 -2.34 19.73
N GLN A 44 10.27 -1.51 20.72
CA GLN A 44 8.88 -1.17 21.05
C GLN A 44 8.18 -0.43 19.90
N GLU A 45 8.82 0.56 19.30
CA GLU A 45 8.28 1.28 18.14
C GLU A 45 8.04 0.33 16.96
N LEU A 46 8.97 -0.61 16.71
CA LEU A 46 8.82 -1.60 15.64
C LEU A 46 7.68 -2.58 15.92
N TYR A 47 7.51 -2.98 17.18
CA TYR A 47 6.36 -3.77 17.61
C TYR A 47 5.04 -3.02 17.39
N ASP A 48 4.96 -1.75 17.78
CA ASP A 48 3.76 -0.93 17.58
C ASP A 48 3.41 -0.78 16.10
N TYR A 49 4.42 -0.52 15.26
CA TYR A 49 4.27 -0.52 13.81
C TYR A 49 3.75 -1.86 13.27
N ALA A 50 4.39 -2.97 13.64
CA ALA A 50 4.01 -4.30 13.19
C ALA A 50 2.57 -4.66 13.59
N ASN A 51 2.19 -4.36 14.84
CA ASN A 51 0.85 -4.58 15.37
C ASN A 51 -0.21 -3.77 14.63
N MET A 52 0.06 -2.49 14.33
CA MET A 52 -0.85 -1.66 13.55
C MET A 52 -0.99 -2.16 12.13
N MET A 53 0.13 -2.46 11.45
CA MET A 53 0.07 -2.89 10.06
C MET A 53 -0.59 -4.25 9.91
N HIS A 54 -0.34 -5.18 10.84
CA HIS A 54 -0.96 -6.50 10.86
C HIS A 54 -2.49 -6.45 11.01
N GLN A 55 -3.02 -5.50 11.80
CA GLN A 55 -4.46 -5.28 11.89
C GLN A 55 -5.11 -4.80 10.59
N LEU A 56 -4.32 -4.23 9.66
CA LEU A 56 -4.80 -3.75 8.37
C LEU A 56 -4.58 -4.77 7.24
N SER A 57 -3.45 -5.49 7.28
CA SER A 57 -3.09 -6.51 6.30
C SER A 57 -2.02 -7.44 6.86
N ASP A 58 -2.10 -8.72 6.48
CA ASP A 58 -1.03 -9.69 6.70
C ASP A 58 0.24 -9.40 5.88
N LYS A 59 0.15 -8.51 4.88
CA LYS A 59 1.25 -8.10 4.01
C LYS A 59 1.59 -6.63 4.26
N TYR A 60 2.79 -6.39 4.77
CA TYR A 60 3.36 -5.06 4.94
C TYR A 60 4.90 -5.16 4.91
N ASP A 61 5.57 -4.02 4.75
CA ASP A 61 7.03 -3.98 4.78
C ASP A 61 7.54 -4.08 6.22
N LYS A 62 8.13 -5.23 6.56
CA LYS A 62 8.71 -5.50 7.89
C LYS A 62 10.03 -4.76 8.12
N TYR A 63 10.73 -4.37 7.06
CA TYR A 63 12.09 -3.81 7.16
C TYR A 63 12.25 -2.49 6.40
N PRO A 64 11.39 -1.48 6.66
CA PRO A 64 11.41 -0.22 5.94
C PRO A 64 12.77 0.49 6.08
N ARG A 65 13.26 1.08 5.00
CA ARG A 65 14.57 1.75 4.99
C ARG A 65 14.64 2.93 5.96
N HIS A 66 13.56 3.73 6.02
CA HIS A 66 13.41 4.89 6.90
C HIS A 66 12.29 4.60 7.89
N PHE A 67 12.63 3.90 8.97
CA PHE A 67 11.71 3.30 9.91
C PHE A 67 10.85 4.36 10.62
N LEU A 68 11.46 5.34 11.31
CA LEU A 68 10.68 6.31 12.09
C LEU A 68 9.75 7.14 11.20
N THR A 69 10.18 7.50 9.99
CA THR A 69 9.33 8.19 9.02
C THR A 69 8.18 7.30 8.56
N THR A 70 8.45 6.04 8.25
CA THR A 70 7.43 5.06 7.84
C THR A 70 6.43 4.82 8.97
N HIS A 71 6.90 4.66 10.21
CA HIS A 71 6.07 4.48 11.39
C HIS A 71 5.13 5.69 11.59
N LYS A 72 5.65 6.92 11.53
CA LYS A 72 4.84 8.15 11.61
C LYS A 72 3.78 8.25 10.51
N ILE A 73 4.11 7.89 9.27
CA ILE A 73 3.16 7.85 8.16
C ILE A 73 2.06 6.82 8.43
N ALA A 74 2.43 5.63 8.89
CA ALA A 74 1.49 4.57 9.26
C ALA A 74 0.54 5.03 10.38
N CYS A 75 1.06 5.63 11.46
CA CYS A 75 0.25 6.20 12.55
C CYS A 75 -0.78 7.20 12.05
N ARG A 76 -0.36 8.13 11.16
CA ARG A 76 -1.26 9.13 10.58
C ARG A 76 -2.38 8.50 9.76
N ASN A 77 -2.08 7.44 9.02
CA ASN A 77 -3.03 6.81 8.10
C ASN A 77 -3.91 5.74 8.77
N TYR A 78 -3.46 5.18 9.89
CA TYR A 78 -4.06 4.01 10.53
C TYR A 78 -5.56 4.12 10.78
N ASN A 79 -6.01 5.20 11.41
CA ASN A 79 -7.44 5.41 11.70
C ASN A 79 -8.29 5.48 10.41
N ARG A 80 -7.75 6.06 9.33
CA ARG A 80 -8.43 6.14 8.04
C ARG A 80 -8.54 4.76 7.38
N MET A 81 -7.53 3.91 7.58
CA MET A 81 -7.49 2.56 7.01
C MET A 81 -8.36 1.56 7.78
N LYS A 82 -8.58 1.80 9.08
CA LYS A 82 -9.51 1.01 9.91
C LYS A 82 -10.98 1.20 9.56
N LYS A 83 -11.34 2.28 8.85
CA LYS A 83 -12.72 2.53 8.43
C LYS A 83 -13.27 1.34 7.64
N GLU A 84 -14.46 0.89 8.01
CA GLU A 84 -15.18 -0.14 7.26
C GLU A 84 -15.93 0.50 6.08
N PHE A 85 -15.98 -0.23 4.97
CA PHE A 85 -16.59 0.22 3.73
C PHE A 85 -17.54 -0.85 3.21
N SER A 86 -18.61 -0.43 2.54
CA SER A 86 -19.56 -1.38 1.95
C SER A 86 -18.94 -2.09 0.74
N GLU A 87 -18.62 -3.37 0.91
CA GLU A 87 -18.16 -4.24 -0.18
C GLU A 87 -19.20 -4.41 -1.29
N GLU A 88 -20.49 -4.37 -0.94
CA GLU A 88 -21.57 -4.48 -1.92
C GLU A 88 -21.57 -3.28 -2.87
N ILE A 89 -21.48 -2.05 -2.32
CA ILE A 89 -21.44 -0.85 -3.15
C ILE A 89 -20.16 -0.83 -3.97
N PHE A 90 -19.03 -1.17 -3.36
CA PHE A 90 -17.76 -1.25 -4.07
C PHE A 90 -17.81 -2.20 -5.27
N LYS A 91 -18.37 -3.40 -5.10
CA LYS A 91 -18.54 -4.38 -6.19
C LYS A 91 -19.39 -3.84 -7.35
N LYS A 92 -20.42 -3.03 -7.07
CA LYS A 92 -21.24 -2.37 -8.11
C LYS A 92 -20.46 -1.33 -8.92
N ARG A 93 -19.32 -0.83 -8.40
CA ARG A 93 -18.45 0.16 -9.06
C ARG A 93 -17.35 -0.48 -9.91
N ILE A 94 -17.10 -1.78 -9.73
CA ILE A 94 -16.06 -2.49 -10.47
C ILE A 94 -16.37 -2.45 -11.97
N THR A 95 -15.42 -1.91 -12.72
CA THR A 95 -15.56 -1.69 -14.17
C THR A 95 -14.46 -2.48 -14.88
N LYS A 96 -14.72 -3.78 -15.09
CA LYS A 96 -13.75 -4.74 -15.64
C LYS A 96 -13.21 -4.37 -17.03
N GLN A 97 -13.90 -3.52 -17.77
CA GLN A 97 -13.41 -3.04 -19.07
C GLN A 97 -12.06 -2.31 -18.97
N TYR A 98 -11.70 -1.77 -17.80
CA TYR A 98 -10.40 -1.15 -17.57
C TYR A 98 -9.27 -2.17 -17.32
N GLU A 99 -9.59 -3.44 -17.06
CA GLU A 99 -8.59 -4.49 -16.97
C GLU A 99 -8.03 -4.78 -18.36
N CYS A 100 -6.76 -4.47 -18.54
CA CYS A 100 -6.10 -4.58 -19.84
C CYS A 100 -4.59 -4.74 -19.67
N THR A 101 -3.91 -4.89 -20.79
CA THR A 101 -2.51 -5.28 -20.83
C THR A 101 -1.78 -4.45 -21.89
N PHE A 102 -0.60 -3.96 -21.55
CA PHE A 102 0.29 -3.23 -22.46
C PHE A 102 1.74 -3.62 -22.19
N GLY A 103 2.45 -4.14 -23.20
CA GLY A 103 3.83 -4.62 -23.02
C GLY A 103 3.92 -5.65 -21.89
N ASP A 104 4.83 -5.42 -20.94
CA ASP A 104 5.01 -6.28 -19.75
C ASP A 104 4.15 -5.89 -18.55
N TYR A 105 3.14 -5.04 -18.77
CA TYR A 105 2.27 -4.53 -17.73
C TYR A 105 0.83 -5.02 -17.85
N ILE A 106 0.17 -5.12 -16.70
CA ILE A 106 -1.24 -5.42 -16.57
C ILE A 106 -1.91 -4.41 -15.62
N PHE A 107 -3.09 -3.94 -16.04
CA PHE A 107 -4.00 -3.13 -15.25
C PHE A 107 -5.03 -4.06 -14.61
N ILE A 108 -5.10 -4.04 -13.28
CA ILE A 108 -5.96 -4.92 -12.49
C ILE A 108 -6.92 -4.06 -11.69
N TYR A 109 -8.22 -4.41 -11.71
CA TYR A 109 -9.20 -3.78 -10.84
C TYR A 109 -9.21 -4.49 -9.47
N PRO A 110 -9.14 -3.78 -8.34
CA PRO A 110 -9.31 -4.38 -7.01
C PRO A 110 -10.65 -5.12 -6.89
N LYS A 111 -10.64 -6.32 -6.33
CA LYS A 111 -11.83 -7.17 -6.17
C LYS A 111 -12.64 -6.81 -4.92
N SER A 112 -12.01 -6.14 -3.97
CA SER A 112 -12.61 -5.71 -2.70
C SER A 112 -12.03 -4.38 -2.22
N THR A 113 -12.68 -3.74 -1.24
CA THR A 113 -12.10 -2.58 -0.56
C THR A 113 -10.86 -2.97 0.24
N GLN A 114 -10.80 -4.22 0.71
CA GLN A 114 -9.63 -4.78 1.38
C GLN A 114 -8.39 -4.81 0.47
N ASP A 115 -8.54 -5.10 -0.83
CA ASP A 115 -7.41 -5.07 -1.76
C ASP A 115 -6.78 -3.66 -1.85
N ILE A 116 -7.61 -2.61 -1.80
CA ILE A 116 -7.13 -1.21 -1.77
C ILE A 116 -6.44 -0.88 -0.46
N LYS A 117 -6.93 -1.40 0.68
CA LYS A 117 -6.26 -1.24 1.98
C LYS A 117 -4.92 -1.95 2.01
N GLN A 118 -4.83 -3.18 1.47
CA GLN A 118 -3.57 -3.92 1.37
C GLN A 118 -2.57 -3.17 0.48
N GLU A 119 -3.02 -2.64 -0.66
CA GLU A 119 -2.19 -1.80 -1.53
C GLU A 119 -1.66 -0.57 -0.79
N ALA A 120 -2.54 0.14 -0.07
CA ALA A 120 -2.17 1.30 0.73
C ALA A 120 -1.12 0.96 1.79
N CYS A 121 -1.24 -0.18 2.47
CA CYS A 121 -0.27 -0.66 3.45
C CYS A 121 1.09 -0.90 2.81
N MET A 122 1.13 -1.64 1.69
CA MET A 122 2.38 -1.97 1.00
C MET A 122 3.06 -0.72 0.42
N GLN A 123 2.27 0.20 -0.12
CA GLN A 123 2.76 1.41 -0.75
C GLN A 123 3.10 2.53 0.24
N ASN A 124 2.70 2.41 1.52
CA ASN A 124 2.68 3.50 2.50
C ASN A 124 1.95 4.76 2.00
N ASN A 125 0.93 4.58 1.16
CA ASN A 125 0.14 5.66 0.56
C ASN A 125 -1.20 5.79 1.27
N CYS A 126 -1.77 6.99 1.31
CA CYS A 126 -3.11 7.22 1.87
C CYS A 126 -4.19 6.89 0.83
N VAL A 127 -4.46 5.61 0.57
CA VAL A 127 -5.46 5.20 -0.44
C VAL A 127 -6.89 5.07 0.12
N ALA A 128 -7.06 5.11 1.44
CA ALA A 128 -8.37 4.95 2.09
C ALA A 128 -9.40 6.01 1.66
N SER A 129 -8.98 7.27 1.45
CA SER A 129 -9.88 8.32 0.94
C SER A 129 -10.30 8.10 -0.52
N TYR A 130 -9.60 7.26 -1.27
CA TYR A 130 -10.05 6.87 -2.60
C TYR A 130 -11.17 5.83 -2.53
N ILE A 131 -11.22 4.99 -1.48
CA ILE A 131 -12.29 3.99 -1.33
C ILE A 131 -13.65 4.70 -1.20
N ASP A 132 -13.73 5.76 -0.40
CA ASP A 132 -14.92 6.62 -0.31
C ASP A 132 -15.32 7.18 -1.69
N ARG A 133 -14.35 7.73 -2.42
CA ARG A 133 -14.59 8.30 -3.76
C ARG A 133 -15.03 7.25 -4.78
N VAL A 134 -14.48 6.05 -4.73
CA VAL A 134 -14.92 4.93 -5.58
C VAL A 134 -16.36 4.55 -5.26
N ILE A 135 -16.71 4.41 -3.97
CA ILE A 135 -18.06 4.09 -3.51
C ILE A 135 -19.06 5.16 -3.97
N ASN A 136 -18.67 6.44 -3.87
CA ASN A 136 -19.46 7.58 -4.34
C ASN A 136 -19.56 7.65 -5.88
N GLY A 137 -18.70 6.93 -6.61
CA GLY A 137 -18.66 6.94 -8.08
C GLY A 137 -17.90 8.13 -8.66
N GLU A 138 -17.05 8.78 -7.87
CA GLU A 138 -16.25 9.94 -8.28
C GLU A 138 -14.99 9.52 -9.05
N CYS A 139 -14.48 8.32 -8.80
CA CYS A 139 -13.33 7.77 -9.51
C CYS A 139 -13.30 6.24 -9.49
N HIS A 140 -12.36 5.67 -10.22
CA HIS A 140 -11.96 4.27 -10.13
C HIS A 140 -10.51 4.17 -9.63
N ILE A 141 -10.20 3.09 -8.93
CA ILE A 141 -8.83 2.75 -8.55
C ILE A 141 -8.42 1.49 -9.29
N LEU A 142 -7.24 1.54 -9.89
CA LEU A 142 -6.62 0.41 -10.58
C LEU A 142 -5.22 0.19 -10.03
N PHE A 143 -4.74 -1.03 -10.20
CA PHE A 143 -3.38 -1.44 -9.91
C PHE A 143 -2.65 -1.72 -11.21
N LEU A 144 -1.53 -1.03 -11.41
CA LEU A 144 -0.59 -1.37 -12.47
C LEU A 144 0.47 -2.30 -11.89
N ARG A 145 0.72 -3.41 -12.58
CA ARG A 145 1.59 -4.50 -12.15
C ARG A 145 2.44 -4.98 -13.32
N LYS A 146 3.56 -5.66 -13.01
CA LYS A 146 4.28 -6.45 -14.00
C LYS A 146 3.53 -7.77 -14.24
N LYS A 147 3.50 -8.24 -15.49
CA LYS A 147 2.81 -9.48 -15.88
C LYS A 147 3.39 -10.74 -15.25
N ASP A 148 4.71 -10.79 -15.11
CA ASP A 148 5.43 -11.90 -14.48
C ASP A 148 5.17 -11.98 -12.97
N ARG A 149 4.78 -10.85 -12.35
CA ARG A 149 4.56 -10.68 -10.90
C ARG A 149 3.29 -9.87 -10.61
N PRO A 150 2.09 -10.39 -10.95
CA PRO A 150 0.84 -9.65 -10.82
C PRO A 150 0.42 -9.44 -9.34
N SER A 151 0.96 -10.23 -8.42
CA SER A 151 0.74 -10.10 -6.98
C SER A 151 1.53 -8.95 -6.34
N ASP A 152 2.56 -8.44 -7.00
CA ASP A 152 3.54 -7.55 -6.39
C ASP A 152 3.13 -6.10 -6.60
N SER A 153 2.92 -5.38 -5.50
CA SER A 153 2.54 -3.98 -5.54
C SER A 153 3.58 -3.13 -6.31
N LEU A 154 3.11 -2.29 -7.24
CA LEU A 154 3.98 -1.49 -8.10
C LEU A 154 3.51 -0.04 -8.25
N VAL A 155 2.34 0.19 -8.85
CA VAL A 155 1.76 1.52 -9.03
C VAL A 155 0.25 1.47 -8.72
N THR A 156 -0.24 2.46 -7.99
CA THR A 156 -1.67 2.71 -7.76
C THR A 156 -2.15 3.84 -8.66
N ILE A 157 -3.28 3.63 -9.35
CA ILE A 157 -3.80 4.52 -10.39
C ILE A 157 -5.21 5.00 -10.04
N GLU A 158 -5.46 6.30 -10.17
CA GLU A 158 -6.79 6.90 -10.13
C GLU A 158 -7.27 7.22 -11.55
N VAL A 159 -8.45 6.71 -11.92
CA VAL A 159 -9.12 6.99 -13.19
C VAL A 159 -10.37 7.81 -12.93
N ARG A 160 -10.56 8.90 -13.68
CA ARG A 160 -11.79 9.70 -13.74
C ARG A 160 -12.17 9.91 -15.19
N ASP A 161 -13.45 9.80 -15.50
CA ASP A 161 -13.98 10.03 -16.85
C ASP A 161 -13.25 9.24 -17.97
N ASN A 162 -12.84 8.00 -17.67
CA ASN A 162 -12.05 7.12 -18.55
C ASN A 162 -10.60 7.59 -18.81
N HIS A 163 -10.08 8.49 -17.96
CA HIS A 163 -8.72 9.01 -18.05
C HIS A 163 -7.96 8.83 -16.73
N ILE A 164 -6.70 8.41 -16.79
CA ILE A 164 -5.81 8.32 -15.65
C ILE A 164 -5.41 9.75 -15.24
N VAL A 165 -5.88 10.19 -14.07
CA VAL A 165 -5.57 11.52 -13.53
C VAL A 165 -4.44 11.50 -12.50
N GLN A 166 -4.15 10.33 -11.95
CA GLN A 166 -3.05 10.14 -11.01
C GLN A 166 -2.49 8.72 -11.11
N ALA A 167 -1.16 8.59 -11.08
CA ALA A 167 -0.47 7.33 -10.89
C ALA A 167 0.71 7.55 -9.95
N ARG A 168 0.84 6.71 -8.92
CA ARG A 168 1.88 6.85 -7.88
C ARG A 168 2.48 5.50 -7.50
N ARG A 169 3.78 5.50 -7.23
CA ARG A 169 4.52 4.39 -6.64
C ARG A 169 4.54 4.52 -5.12
N ARG A 170 5.43 3.76 -4.50
CA ARG A 170 5.65 3.69 -3.07
C ARG A 170 6.02 5.07 -2.53
N PHE A 171 5.52 5.41 -1.34
CA PHE A 171 5.76 6.70 -0.69
C PHE A 171 5.33 7.92 -1.54
N ASN A 172 4.34 7.75 -2.43
CA ASN A 172 3.89 8.72 -3.43
C ASN A 172 4.97 9.14 -4.46
N ASP A 173 5.99 8.32 -4.66
CA ASP A 173 6.98 8.54 -5.70
C ASP A 173 6.32 8.62 -7.09
N PRO A 174 6.89 9.42 -8.01
CA PRO A 174 6.44 9.46 -9.38
C PRO A 174 6.63 8.10 -10.06
N VAL A 175 5.83 7.87 -11.10
CA VAL A 175 6.00 6.71 -11.98
C VAL A 175 7.30 6.83 -12.78
N THR A 176 7.86 5.68 -13.17
CA THR A 176 9.04 5.65 -14.05
C THR A 176 8.66 5.95 -15.50
N PRO A 177 9.62 6.29 -16.38
CA PRO A 177 9.36 6.39 -17.81
C PRO A 177 8.73 5.12 -18.39
N GLU A 178 9.13 3.94 -17.94
CA GLU A 178 8.58 2.66 -18.39
C GLU A 178 7.13 2.47 -17.95
N ASP A 179 6.80 2.82 -16.70
CA ASP A 179 5.42 2.81 -16.21
C ASP A 179 4.55 3.80 -17.01
N GLN A 180 5.10 4.97 -17.33
CA GLN A 180 4.41 6.04 -18.06
C GLN A 180 3.98 5.59 -19.46
N VAL A 181 4.81 4.80 -20.15
CA VAL A 181 4.44 4.25 -21.48
C VAL A 181 3.17 3.41 -21.41
N ALA A 182 3.00 2.59 -20.38
CA ALA A 182 1.79 1.79 -20.19
C ALA A 182 0.57 2.65 -19.82
N ILE A 183 0.77 3.67 -18.99
CA ILE A 183 -0.27 4.64 -18.60
C ILE A 183 -0.77 5.44 -19.80
N ASP A 184 0.14 5.90 -20.67
CA ASP A 184 -0.22 6.63 -21.88
C ASP A 184 -0.99 5.74 -22.86
N ALA A 185 -0.60 4.47 -22.98
CA ALA A 185 -1.31 3.49 -23.82
C ALA A 185 -2.73 3.23 -23.30
N PHE A 186 -2.92 3.15 -21.97
CA PHE A 186 -4.25 3.08 -21.36
C PHE A 186 -5.07 4.32 -21.71
N ASN A 187 -4.53 5.51 -21.51
CA ASN A 187 -5.23 6.76 -21.78
C ASN A 187 -5.66 6.88 -23.25
N LYS A 188 -4.80 6.48 -24.20
CA LYS A 188 -5.14 6.43 -25.63
C LYS A 188 -6.26 5.44 -25.93
N LYS A 189 -6.24 4.25 -25.31
CA LYS A 189 -7.25 3.20 -25.54
C LYS A 189 -8.64 3.63 -25.05
N PHE A 190 -8.72 4.30 -23.92
CA PHE A 190 -10.00 4.69 -23.29
C PHE A 190 -10.38 6.16 -23.54
N GLN A 191 -9.60 6.86 -24.36
CA GLN A 191 -9.90 8.21 -24.80
C GLN A 191 -11.27 8.23 -25.48
N LYS A 192 -12.27 8.83 -24.82
CA LYS A 192 -13.50 9.21 -25.50
C LYS A 192 -13.21 10.47 -26.32
N GLU A 193 -13.69 10.52 -27.56
CA GLU A 193 -13.89 11.80 -28.22
C GLU A 193 -14.80 12.63 -27.31
N ARG A 194 -14.29 13.75 -26.78
CA ARG A 194 -15.15 14.72 -26.11
C ARG A 194 -16.15 15.19 -27.16
N LYS A 195 -17.39 14.72 -27.09
CA LYS A 195 -18.50 15.49 -27.67
C LYS A 195 -18.51 16.80 -26.91
N ILE A 196 -17.98 17.84 -27.55
CA ILE A 196 -18.18 19.21 -27.14
C ILE A 196 -19.70 19.41 -27.20
N ALA A 197 -20.32 19.48 -26.03
CA ALA A 197 -21.70 19.91 -25.88
C ALA A 197 -21.74 21.44 -25.82
#